data_AF-A0AAP4EEG7-F1
#
_entry.id   AF-A0AAP4EEG7-F1
#
_cell.length_a   1.000
_cell.length_b   1.000
_cell.length_c   1.000
_cell.angle_alpha   90.00
_cell.angle_beta   90.00
_cell.angle_gamma   90.00
#
_symmetry.space_group_name_H-M   'P 1'
#
loop_
_entity.id
_entity.type
_entity.pdbx_description
1 polymer ?
#
loop_
_entity_poly.entity_id
_entity_poly.type
_entity_poly.pdbx_seq_one_letter_code
_entity_poly.pdbx_strand_id
1 'polypeptide(L)'
;MSLFLGKIHFWLFDKIKWFENLEEEVLKIAKERNMPVEDWVSYANLNFGEKTPNKPLDEIIDESNIHGWLEGRINSAESRCAYYITNMLKEDKGVKTELIELYENHGKINADECKGKIDGENILEVYNSLNDYILDGMPCDRINEVLENSPEKIVWHMSRDLHERFWKGVGGDVNNFHDLRNSWIRTFVEEINPKLELVIYENGDKAIVRK
;
A
#
# COMPACT_ATOMS: atom_id res chain seq x y z
N MET A 1 0.43 14.69 -27.66
CA MET A 1 1.89 14.48 -27.60
C MET A 1 2.08 13.02 -27.21
N SER A 2 2.90 12.25 -27.93
CA SER A 2 3.29 10.91 -27.50
C SER A 2 3.94 11.03 -26.12
N LEU A 3 3.31 10.45 -25.10
CA LEU A 3 3.81 10.46 -23.74
C LEU A 3 4.86 9.36 -23.66
N PHE A 4 6.12 9.75 -23.49
CA PHE A 4 7.20 8.79 -23.29
C PHE A 4 7.05 8.11 -21.93
N LEU A 5 7.25 6.79 -21.87
CA LEU A 5 7.30 6.01 -20.63
C LEU A 5 8.55 6.38 -19.81
N GLY A 6 8.42 7.37 -18.92
CA GLY A 6 9.43 7.71 -17.93
C GLY A 6 9.53 6.69 -16.77
N LYS A 7 10.66 6.72 -16.05
CA LYS A 7 10.93 5.88 -14.86
C LYS A 7 9.83 5.92 -13.81
N ILE A 8 9.16 7.07 -13.66
CA ILE A 8 8.05 7.26 -12.71
C ILE A 8 6.85 6.34 -13.01
N HIS A 9 6.60 6.01 -14.28
CA HIS A 9 5.50 5.10 -14.65
C HIS A 9 5.82 3.66 -14.24
N PHE A 10 7.06 3.22 -14.45
CA PHE A 10 7.54 1.91 -14.00
C PHE A 10 7.51 1.81 -12.47
N TRP A 11 8.02 2.84 -11.78
CA TRP A 11 7.97 2.91 -10.32
C TRP A 11 6.54 2.80 -9.78
N LEU A 12 5.59 3.55 -10.34
CA LEU A 12 4.19 3.44 -9.95
C LEU A 12 3.59 2.06 -10.28
N PHE A 13 3.94 1.51 -11.44
CA PHE A 13 3.51 0.19 -11.85
C PHE A 13 4.01 -0.90 -10.89
N ASP A 14 5.26 -0.83 -10.47
CA ASP A 14 5.84 -1.76 -9.50
C ASP A 14 5.08 -1.70 -8.16
N LYS A 15 4.69 -0.50 -7.72
CA LYS A 15 3.86 -0.30 -6.52
C LYS A 15 2.47 -0.92 -6.66
N ILE A 16 1.84 -0.79 -7.83
CA ILE A 16 0.56 -1.45 -8.13
C ILE A 16 0.74 -2.96 -8.05
N LYS A 17 1.77 -3.52 -8.71
CA LYS A 17 2.05 -4.96 -8.70
C LYS A 17 2.34 -5.47 -7.29
N TRP A 18 3.10 -4.73 -6.49
CA TRP A 18 3.37 -5.05 -5.10
C TRP A 18 2.06 -5.12 -4.28
N PHE A 19 1.19 -4.11 -4.42
CA PHE A 19 -0.08 -4.05 -3.71
C PHE A 19 -1.02 -5.20 -4.11
N GLU A 20 -1.08 -5.52 -5.41
CA GLU A 20 -1.86 -6.66 -5.91
C GLU A 20 -1.28 -8.03 -5.53
N ASN A 21 0.00 -8.12 -5.16
CA ASN A 21 0.57 -9.35 -4.60
C ASN A 21 0.20 -9.49 -3.12
N LEU A 22 0.18 -8.39 -2.36
CA LEU A 22 -0.33 -8.40 -1.00
C LEU A 22 -1.82 -8.79 -0.95
N GLU A 23 -2.63 -8.34 -1.93
CA GLU A 23 -4.02 -8.76 -2.14
C GLU A 23 -4.16 -10.30 -2.26
N GLU A 24 -3.23 -10.96 -2.96
CA GLU A 24 -3.25 -12.42 -3.09
C GLU A 24 -2.95 -13.12 -1.76
N GLU A 25 -2.00 -12.61 -0.97
CA GLU A 25 -1.71 -13.17 0.36
C GLU A 25 -2.89 -12.98 1.32
N VAL A 26 -3.62 -11.86 1.24
CA VAL A 26 -4.88 -11.64 1.98
C VAL A 26 -5.91 -12.72 1.62
N LEU A 27 -6.06 -13.04 0.33
CA LEU A 27 -7.00 -14.07 -0.12
C LEU A 27 -6.58 -15.48 0.30
N LYS A 28 -5.28 -15.76 0.48
CA LYS A 28 -4.82 -17.04 1.04
C LYS A 28 -5.31 -17.24 2.47
N ILE A 29 -5.23 -16.20 3.32
CA ILE A 29 -5.78 -16.24 4.69
C ILE A 29 -7.28 -16.57 4.66
N ALA A 30 -8.04 -15.89 3.81
CA ALA A 30 -9.47 -16.16 3.65
C ALA A 30 -9.73 -17.62 3.24
N LYS A 31 -8.93 -18.16 2.31
CA LYS A 31 -9.03 -19.54 1.84
C LYS A 31 -8.71 -20.56 2.92
N GLU A 32 -7.67 -20.33 3.72
CA GLU A 32 -7.31 -21.19 4.86
C GLU A 32 -8.41 -21.23 5.92
N ARG A 33 -9.16 -20.13 6.04
CA ARG A 33 -10.34 -20.01 6.90
C ARG A 33 -11.64 -20.53 6.26
N ASN A 34 -11.57 -21.16 5.09
CA ASN A 34 -12.72 -21.67 4.32
C ASN A 34 -13.79 -20.59 4.01
N MET A 35 -13.37 -19.34 3.83
CA MET A 35 -14.24 -18.26 3.38
C MET A 35 -14.55 -18.38 1.86
N PRO A 36 -15.63 -17.78 1.36
CA PRO A 36 -16.07 -17.91 -0.04
C PRO A 36 -15.23 -17.06 -1.01
N VAL A 37 -13.94 -17.37 -1.11
CA VAL A 37 -12.94 -16.63 -1.90
C VAL A 37 -13.29 -16.60 -3.38
N GLU A 38 -13.75 -17.70 -3.96
CA GLU A 38 -14.07 -17.81 -5.38
C GLU A 38 -15.22 -16.87 -5.78
N ASP A 39 -16.25 -16.76 -4.93
CA ASP A 39 -17.39 -15.84 -5.14
C ASP A 39 -16.93 -14.39 -5.03
N TRP A 40 -16.08 -14.10 -4.04
CA TRP A 40 -15.54 -12.75 -3.84
C TRP A 40 -14.66 -12.30 -5.00
N VAL A 41 -13.74 -13.14 -5.47
CA VAL A 41 -12.88 -12.84 -6.62
C VAL A 41 -13.71 -12.65 -7.88
N SER A 42 -14.72 -13.50 -8.11
CA SER A 42 -15.63 -13.36 -9.26
C SER A 42 -16.38 -12.03 -9.24
N TYR A 43 -16.94 -11.65 -8.08
CA TYR A 43 -17.61 -10.37 -7.91
C TYR A 43 -16.65 -9.19 -8.10
N ALA A 44 -15.47 -9.26 -7.50
CA ALA A 44 -14.49 -8.18 -7.52
C ALA A 44 -13.95 -7.93 -8.94
N ASN A 45 -13.65 -8.98 -9.70
CA ASN A 45 -13.22 -8.86 -11.09
C ASN A 45 -14.31 -8.19 -11.96
N LEU A 46 -15.58 -8.56 -11.76
CA LEU A 46 -16.70 -8.00 -12.52
C LEU A 46 -16.94 -6.52 -12.20
N ASN A 47 -16.84 -6.11 -10.94
CA ASN A 47 -17.25 -4.78 -10.49
C ASN A 47 -16.09 -3.77 -10.39
N PHE A 48 -14.87 -4.25 -10.15
CA PHE A 48 -13.69 -3.40 -9.92
C PHE A 48 -12.58 -3.62 -10.94
N GLY A 49 -12.71 -4.62 -11.82
CA GLY A 49 -11.70 -4.98 -12.81
C GLY A 49 -10.69 -5.99 -12.29
N GLU A 50 -10.11 -6.74 -13.22
CA GLU A 50 -9.16 -7.83 -12.94
C GLU A 50 -7.79 -7.31 -12.47
N LYS A 51 -7.04 -8.18 -11.77
CA LYS A 51 -5.64 -7.97 -11.42
C LYS A 51 -4.76 -7.70 -12.66
N THR A 52 -3.68 -6.96 -12.47
CA THR A 52 -2.81 -6.58 -13.59
C THR A 52 -2.12 -7.82 -14.12
N PRO A 53 -2.11 -8.06 -15.44
CA PRO A 53 -1.35 -9.17 -16.01
C PRO A 53 0.09 -9.20 -15.51
N ASN A 54 0.66 -10.39 -15.40
CA ASN A 54 2.07 -10.56 -15.05
C ASN A 54 2.93 -10.39 -16.32
N LYS A 55 3.01 -9.15 -16.81
CA LYS A 55 3.76 -8.76 -18.02
C LYS A 55 4.47 -7.42 -17.79
N PRO A 56 5.55 -7.13 -18.53
CA PRO A 56 6.19 -5.81 -18.54
C PRO A 56 5.20 -4.68 -18.86
N LEU A 57 5.39 -3.50 -18.23
CA LEU A 57 4.50 -2.35 -18.39
C LEU A 57 4.36 -1.93 -19.86
N ASP A 58 5.47 -1.85 -20.58
CA ASP A 58 5.56 -1.45 -21.99
C ASP A 58 4.82 -2.40 -22.94
N GLU A 59 4.52 -3.63 -22.51
CA GLU A 59 3.70 -4.56 -23.30
C GLU A 59 2.18 -4.38 -23.11
N ILE A 60 1.73 -3.77 -22.01
CA ILE A 60 0.31 -3.78 -21.61
C ILE A 60 -0.29 -2.40 -21.38
N ILE A 61 0.55 -1.37 -21.28
CA ILE A 61 0.13 0.01 -21.08
C ILE A 61 -0.59 0.56 -22.31
N ASP A 62 -1.64 1.34 -22.09
CA ASP A 62 -2.18 2.20 -23.15
C ASP A 62 -1.32 3.46 -23.29
N GLU A 63 -0.39 3.45 -24.25
CA GLU A 63 0.49 4.60 -24.52
C GLU A 63 -0.27 5.88 -24.91
N SER A 64 -1.52 5.78 -25.35
CA SER A 64 -2.35 6.94 -25.68
C SER A 64 -2.91 7.64 -24.44
N ASN A 65 -2.96 6.94 -23.29
CA ASN A 65 -3.48 7.43 -22.02
C ASN A 65 -2.78 6.78 -20.80
N ILE A 66 -1.46 6.95 -20.70
CA ILE A 66 -0.63 6.31 -19.67
C ILE A 66 -1.15 6.60 -18.26
N HIS A 67 -1.45 7.86 -17.94
CA HIS A 67 -1.88 8.25 -16.61
C HIS A 67 -3.26 7.69 -16.27
N GLY A 68 -4.23 7.79 -17.18
CA GLY A 68 -5.56 7.24 -16.95
C GLY A 68 -5.56 5.72 -16.83
N TRP A 69 -4.68 5.03 -17.57
CA TRP A 69 -4.50 3.59 -17.43
C TRP A 69 -3.94 3.23 -16.05
N LEU A 70 -2.86 3.89 -15.61
CA LEU A 70 -2.24 3.65 -14.29
C LEU A 70 -3.22 3.97 -13.15
N GLU A 71 -3.94 5.10 -13.23
CA GLU A 71 -4.97 5.46 -12.28
C GLU A 71 -6.10 4.41 -12.25
N GLY A 72 -6.51 3.89 -13.40
CA GLY A 72 -7.47 2.80 -13.50
C GLY A 72 -6.99 1.53 -12.77
N ARG A 73 -5.71 1.16 -12.92
CA ARG A 73 -5.11 0.03 -12.21
C ARG A 73 -5.07 0.27 -10.70
N ILE A 74 -4.74 1.48 -10.24
CA ILE A 74 -4.80 1.86 -8.81
C ILE A 74 -6.21 1.69 -8.27
N ASN A 75 -7.19 2.30 -8.93
CA ASN A 75 -8.60 2.25 -8.51
C ASN A 75 -9.10 0.80 -8.42
N SER A 76 -8.71 -0.01 -9.39
CA SER A 76 -9.03 -1.43 -9.43
C SER A 76 -8.46 -2.19 -8.23
N ALA A 77 -7.17 -2.06 -7.97
CA ALA A 77 -6.50 -2.76 -6.87
C ALA A 77 -7.00 -2.30 -5.49
N GLU A 78 -7.14 -0.99 -5.26
CA GLU A 78 -7.68 -0.42 -4.02
C GLU A 78 -9.10 -0.90 -3.74
N SER A 79 -9.97 -0.92 -4.76
CA SER A 79 -11.36 -1.38 -4.61
C SER A 79 -11.45 -2.87 -4.29
N ARG A 80 -10.66 -3.72 -4.94
CA ARG A 80 -10.62 -5.15 -4.65
C ARG A 80 -10.11 -5.43 -3.23
N CYS A 81 -9.01 -4.78 -2.83
CA CYS A 81 -8.46 -4.92 -1.49
C CYS A 81 -9.47 -4.50 -0.41
N ALA A 82 -10.10 -3.33 -0.57
CA ALA A 82 -11.15 -2.87 0.33
C ALA A 82 -12.32 -3.87 0.39
N TYR A 83 -12.76 -4.39 -0.76
CA TYR A 83 -13.84 -5.37 -0.83
C TYR A 83 -13.49 -6.67 -0.10
N TYR A 84 -12.32 -7.26 -0.34
CA TYR A 84 -11.94 -8.53 0.28
C TYR A 84 -11.82 -8.40 1.79
N ILE A 85 -11.06 -7.42 2.29
CA ILE A 85 -10.86 -7.25 3.73
C ILE A 85 -12.20 -6.94 4.42
N THR A 86 -13.06 -6.13 3.80
CA THR A 86 -14.40 -5.83 4.33
C THR A 86 -15.25 -7.10 4.47
N ASN A 87 -15.25 -7.98 3.46
CA ASN A 87 -16.02 -9.23 3.55
C ASN A 87 -15.40 -10.21 4.54
N MET A 88 -14.08 -10.35 4.58
CA MET A 88 -13.38 -11.18 5.57
C MET A 88 -13.74 -10.76 7.01
N LEU A 89 -13.74 -9.45 7.30
CA LEU A 89 -14.09 -8.92 8.63
C LEU A 89 -15.58 -9.06 8.96
N LYS A 90 -16.46 -9.15 7.96
CA LYS A 90 -17.90 -9.44 8.16
C LYS A 90 -18.12 -10.91 8.50
N GLU A 91 -17.41 -11.83 7.84
CA GLU A 91 -17.46 -13.27 8.13
C GLU A 91 -16.87 -13.57 9.51
N ASP A 92 -15.67 -13.06 9.80
CA ASP A 92 -15.04 -13.22 11.10
C ASP A 92 -14.15 -12.02 11.45
N LYS A 93 -14.55 -11.27 12.47
CA LYS A 93 -13.75 -10.14 13.01
C LYS A 93 -12.38 -10.59 13.54
N GLY A 94 -12.24 -11.85 13.97
CA GLY A 94 -10.99 -12.42 14.46
C GLY A 94 -9.88 -12.50 13.39
N VAL A 95 -10.23 -12.45 12.10
CA VAL A 95 -9.24 -12.44 11.00
C VAL A 95 -8.36 -11.18 11.01
N LYS A 96 -8.79 -10.11 11.71
CA LYS A 96 -8.04 -8.86 11.79
C LYS A 96 -6.61 -9.07 12.31
N THR A 97 -6.42 -9.96 13.29
CA THR A 97 -5.09 -10.25 13.84
C THR A 97 -4.18 -10.87 12.78
N GLU A 98 -4.66 -11.85 12.02
CA GLU A 98 -3.88 -12.49 10.94
C GLU A 98 -3.57 -11.50 9.80
N LEU A 99 -4.49 -10.60 9.49
CA LEU A 99 -4.24 -9.52 8.52
C LEU A 99 -3.15 -8.57 9.02
N ILE A 100 -3.17 -8.19 10.30
CA ILE A 100 -2.11 -7.36 10.90
C ILE A 100 -0.77 -8.09 10.83
N GLU A 101 -0.71 -9.36 11.23
CA GLU A 101 0.51 -10.18 11.16
C GLU A 101 1.05 -10.31 9.73
N LEU A 102 0.16 -10.48 8.74
CA LEU A 102 0.54 -10.48 7.33
C LEU A 102 1.21 -9.17 6.92
N TYR A 103 0.58 -8.04 7.22
CA TYR A 103 1.13 -6.71 6.90
C TYR A 103 2.45 -6.44 7.64
N GLU A 104 2.55 -6.85 8.91
CA GLU A 104 3.78 -6.75 9.68
C GLU A 104 4.93 -7.56 9.06
N ASN A 105 4.65 -8.80 8.65
CA ASN A 105 5.62 -9.67 7.99
C ASN A 105 6.08 -9.10 6.64
N HIS A 106 5.15 -8.58 5.83
CA HIS A 106 5.51 -7.89 4.60
C HIS A 106 6.37 -6.65 4.86
N GLY A 107 6.08 -5.87 5.91
CA GLY A 107 6.91 -4.73 6.30
C GLY A 107 8.35 -5.14 6.54
N LYS A 108 8.58 -6.26 7.23
CA LYS A 108 9.93 -6.81 7.47
C LYS A 108 10.60 -7.30 6.20
N ILE A 109 9.89 -8.07 5.36
CA ILE A 109 10.42 -8.57 4.08
C ILE A 109 10.88 -7.41 3.20
N ASN A 110 10.04 -6.37 3.05
CA ASN A 110 10.38 -5.22 2.22
C ASN A 110 11.50 -4.36 2.84
N ALA A 111 11.60 -4.30 4.17
CA ALA A 111 12.74 -3.69 4.83
C ALA A 111 14.04 -4.45 4.54
N ASP A 112 14.03 -5.78 4.62
CA ASP A 112 15.19 -6.62 4.30
C ASP A 112 15.67 -6.44 2.86
N GLU A 113 14.74 -6.25 1.90
CA GLU A 113 15.08 -5.94 0.51
C GLU A 113 15.84 -4.61 0.36
N CYS A 114 15.66 -3.67 1.29
CA CYS A 114 16.32 -2.36 1.29
C CYS A 114 17.68 -2.38 2.01
N LYS A 115 17.91 -3.33 2.93
CA LYS A 115 19.17 -3.42 3.69
C LYS A 115 20.37 -3.55 2.74
N GLY A 116 21.38 -2.71 2.96
CA GLY A 116 22.58 -2.63 2.11
C GLY A 116 22.40 -1.84 0.80
N LYS A 117 21.20 -1.35 0.49
CA LYS A 117 20.93 -0.43 -0.62
C LYS A 117 20.77 1.02 -0.17
N ILE A 118 20.40 1.23 1.09
CA ILE A 118 20.19 2.54 1.72
C ILE A 118 21.04 2.68 3.00
N ASP A 119 21.28 3.91 3.43
CA ASP A 119 21.79 4.19 4.78
C ASP A 119 20.63 4.19 5.79
N GLY A 120 20.50 3.10 6.56
CA GLY A 120 19.47 2.96 7.60
C GLY A 120 19.62 3.91 8.79
N GLU A 121 20.74 4.63 8.94
CA GLU A 121 20.88 5.70 9.94
C GLU A 121 20.34 7.05 9.43
N ASN A 122 20.18 7.21 8.11
CA ASN A 122 19.61 8.39 7.47
C ASN A 122 18.08 8.26 7.37
N ILE A 123 17.35 8.93 8.27
CA ILE A 123 15.88 8.87 8.36
C ILE A 123 15.19 9.26 7.03
N LEU A 124 15.75 10.19 6.27
CA LEU A 124 15.20 10.57 4.96
C LEU A 124 15.28 9.42 3.96
N GLU A 125 16.38 8.65 3.95
CA GLU A 125 16.51 7.48 3.09
C GLU A 125 15.54 6.37 3.49
N VAL A 126 15.34 6.15 4.80
CA VAL A 126 14.33 5.20 5.31
C VAL A 126 12.91 5.60 4.90
N TYR A 127 12.58 6.89 4.99
CA TYR A 127 11.28 7.40 4.53
C TYR A 127 11.10 7.27 3.01
N ASN A 128 12.15 7.56 2.24
CA ASN A 128 12.09 7.45 0.78
C ASN A 128 11.95 5.99 0.33
N SER A 129 12.65 5.04 0.95
CA SER A 129 12.54 3.62 0.61
C SER A 129 11.16 3.05 0.93
N LEU A 130 10.54 3.49 2.02
CA LEU A 130 9.15 3.16 2.34
C LEU A 130 8.19 3.60 1.22
N ASN A 131 8.43 4.76 0.60
CA ASN A 131 7.60 5.25 -0.50
C ASN A 131 7.72 4.42 -1.79
N ASP A 132 8.73 3.56 -1.92
CA ASP A 132 8.84 2.63 -3.05
C ASP A 132 7.81 1.51 -3.02
N TYR A 133 7.12 1.31 -1.89
CA TYR A 133 6.12 0.25 -1.71
C TYR A 133 4.70 0.79 -1.49
N ILE A 134 4.56 1.92 -0.78
CA ILE A 134 3.23 2.44 -0.39
C ILE A 134 2.48 3.01 -1.58
N LEU A 135 1.44 2.31 -2.04
CA LEU A 135 0.50 2.84 -3.02
C LEU A 135 -0.44 3.88 -2.39
N ASP A 136 -0.23 5.16 -2.71
CA ASP A 136 -0.94 6.34 -2.17
C ASP A 136 -1.44 7.23 -3.32
N GLY A 137 -2.07 6.60 -4.33
CA GLY A 137 -2.56 7.29 -5.53
C GLY A 137 -1.48 7.63 -6.56
N MET A 138 -1.77 8.64 -7.38
CA MET A 138 -0.85 9.07 -8.44
C MET A 138 0.27 9.94 -7.86
N PRO A 139 1.51 9.86 -8.37
CA PRO A 139 2.61 10.73 -7.93
C PRO A 139 2.32 12.22 -8.07
N CYS A 140 1.45 12.60 -9.03
CA CYS A 140 1.02 13.98 -9.22
C CYS A 140 0.01 14.48 -8.17
N ASP A 141 -0.61 13.59 -7.39
CA ASP A 141 -1.56 13.98 -6.34
C ASP A 141 -0.86 14.68 -5.16
N ARG A 142 0.42 14.38 -4.94
CA ARG A 142 1.28 15.00 -3.91
C ARG A 142 0.60 15.05 -2.53
N ILE A 143 -0.07 13.96 -2.15
CA ILE A 143 -0.87 13.94 -0.93
C ILE A 143 -0.03 13.93 0.35
N ASN A 144 1.18 13.35 0.29
CA ASN A 144 2.11 13.28 1.41
C ASN A 144 3.05 14.48 1.39
N GLU A 145 2.90 15.35 2.40
CA GLU A 145 3.69 16.56 2.59
C GLU A 145 4.66 16.37 3.76
N VAL A 146 5.96 16.53 3.51
CA VAL A 146 6.97 16.51 4.58
C VAL A 146 6.94 17.84 5.31
N LEU A 147 6.54 17.81 6.58
CA LEU A 147 6.43 18.97 7.46
C LEU A 147 7.74 19.30 8.16
N GLU A 148 8.51 18.26 8.52
CA GLU A 148 9.79 18.39 9.19
C GLU A 148 10.74 17.31 8.70
N ASN A 149 12.01 17.66 8.51
CA ASN A 149 13.07 16.72 8.17
C ASN A 149 14.34 17.13 8.90
N SER A 150 14.78 16.28 9.82
CA SER A 150 15.97 16.47 10.65
C SER A 150 16.66 15.12 10.90
N PRO A 151 17.90 15.10 11.43
CA PRO A 151 18.58 13.86 11.81
C PRO A 151 17.87 13.02 12.88
N GLU A 152 16.98 13.64 13.66
CA GLU A 152 16.28 13.01 14.78
C GLU A 152 14.87 12.52 14.40
N LYS A 153 14.24 13.16 13.41
CA LYS A 153 12.91 12.77 12.93
C LYS A 153 12.59 13.34 11.55
N ILE A 154 11.69 12.64 10.87
CA ILE A 154 10.93 13.15 9.72
C ILE A 154 9.44 13.08 10.05
N VAL A 155 8.70 14.14 9.77
CA VAL A 155 7.25 14.24 9.99
C VAL A 155 6.59 14.50 8.66
N TRP A 156 5.53 13.75 8.34
CA TRP A 156 4.74 13.97 7.15
C TRP A 156 3.24 13.93 7.45
N HIS A 157 2.51 14.69 6.65
CA HIS A 157 1.06 14.82 6.69
C HIS A 157 0.45 14.32 5.39
N MET A 158 -0.60 13.51 5.49
CA MET A 158 -1.42 13.16 4.34
C MET A 158 -2.56 14.17 4.24
N SER A 159 -2.44 15.11 3.29
CA SER A 159 -3.40 16.21 3.08
C SER A 159 -4.84 15.77 2.78
N ARG A 160 -5.00 14.54 2.27
CA ARG A 160 -6.29 13.91 2.00
C ARG A 160 -6.15 12.40 1.97
N ASP A 161 -7.06 11.71 2.63
CA ASP A 161 -7.21 10.26 2.52
C ASP A 161 -7.81 9.87 1.15
N LEU A 162 -6.99 9.24 0.30
CA LEU A 162 -7.42 8.73 -1.01
C LEU A 162 -8.12 7.37 -0.92
N HIS A 163 -7.96 6.65 0.18
CA HIS A 163 -8.42 5.29 0.37
C HIS A 163 -9.88 5.24 0.83
N GLU A 164 -10.31 6.24 1.59
CA GLU A 164 -11.65 6.31 2.21
C GLU A 164 -12.78 6.03 1.21
N ARG A 165 -12.67 6.54 -0.02
CA ARG A 165 -13.69 6.37 -1.06
C ARG A 165 -13.92 4.90 -1.45
N PHE A 166 -12.87 4.10 -1.50
CA PHE A 166 -12.95 2.70 -1.90
C PHE A 166 -13.59 1.86 -0.80
N TRP A 167 -13.19 2.11 0.45
CA TRP A 167 -13.76 1.45 1.62
C TRP A 167 -15.22 1.80 1.83
N LYS A 168 -15.59 3.09 1.76
CA LYS A 168 -17.01 3.50 1.77
C LYS A 168 -17.80 2.86 0.63
N GLY A 169 -17.23 2.78 -0.57
CA GLY A 169 -17.87 2.21 -1.75
C GLY A 169 -18.31 0.76 -1.61
N VAL A 170 -17.63 -0.02 -0.75
CA VAL A 170 -17.95 -1.44 -0.48
C VAL A 170 -18.64 -1.65 0.89
N GLY A 171 -19.02 -0.56 1.56
CA GLY A 171 -19.59 -0.60 2.91
C GLY A 171 -18.60 -1.09 3.97
N GLY A 172 -17.32 -0.79 3.79
CA GLY A 172 -16.22 -1.04 4.71
C GLY A 172 -15.82 0.21 5.51
N ASP A 173 -14.96 0.00 6.50
CA ASP A 173 -14.37 1.06 7.33
C ASP A 173 -12.87 1.20 7.02
N VAL A 174 -12.48 2.37 6.49
CA VAL A 174 -11.11 2.69 6.09
C VAL A 174 -10.11 2.59 7.25
N ASN A 175 -10.57 2.69 8.51
CA ASN A 175 -9.67 2.54 9.64
C ASN A 175 -9.04 1.14 9.70
N ASN A 176 -9.69 0.12 9.14
CA ASN A 176 -9.05 -1.20 9.00
C ASN A 176 -7.85 -1.15 8.04
N PHE A 177 -7.92 -0.38 6.96
CA PHE A 177 -6.75 -0.14 6.11
C PHE A 177 -5.66 0.61 6.85
N HIS A 178 -6.02 1.66 7.58
CA HIS A 178 -5.05 2.46 8.33
C HIS A 178 -4.32 1.63 9.37
N ASP A 179 -5.01 0.77 10.11
CA ASP A 179 -4.40 -0.14 11.08
C ASP A 179 -3.37 -1.06 10.40
N LEU A 180 -3.75 -1.69 9.29
CA LEU A 180 -2.88 -2.59 8.51
C LEU A 180 -1.69 -1.84 7.89
N ARG A 181 -1.94 -0.67 7.29
CA ARG A 181 -0.89 0.18 6.72
C ARG A 181 0.09 0.63 7.80
N ASN A 182 -0.41 1.05 8.96
CA ASN A 182 0.43 1.50 10.06
C ASN A 182 1.24 0.37 10.68
N SER A 183 0.71 -0.87 10.76
CA SER A 183 1.49 -2.02 11.21
C SER A 183 2.62 -2.35 10.25
N TRP A 184 2.35 -2.33 8.93
CA TRP A 184 3.38 -2.49 7.90
C TRP A 184 4.47 -1.42 8.00
N ILE A 185 4.11 -0.13 8.13
CA ILE A 185 5.08 0.97 8.23
C ILE A 185 5.94 0.80 9.48
N ARG A 186 5.30 0.50 10.63
CA ARG A 186 6.00 0.32 11.90
C ARG A 186 7.07 -0.77 11.79
N THR A 187 6.71 -1.95 11.31
CA THR A 187 7.66 -3.06 11.23
C THR A 187 8.71 -2.84 10.15
N PHE A 188 8.37 -2.20 9.03
CA PHE A 188 9.35 -1.80 8.03
C PHE A 188 10.43 -0.89 8.65
N VAL A 189 10.04 0.17 9.34
CA VAL A 189 10.95 1.14 9.95
C VAL A 189 11.82 0.50 11.02
N GLU A 190 11.21 -0.28 11.92
CA GLU A 190 11.93 -0.95 13.02
C GLU A 190 12.89 -2.03 12.51
N GLU A 191 12.55 -2.72 11.42
CA GLU A 191 13.39 -3.74 10.81
C GLU A 191 14.60 -3.13 10.07
N ILE A 192 14.43 -1.97 9.42
CA ILE A 192 15.56 -1.22 8.84
C ILE A 192 16.54 -0.76 9.92
N ASN A 193 16.02 -0.13 10.98
CA ASN A 193 16.83 0.36 12.08
C ASN A 193 16.06 0.26 13.40
N PRO A 194 16.45 -0.63 14.32
CA PRO A 194 15.76 -0.83 15.60
C PRO A 194 15.70 0.41 16.51
N LYS A 195 16.55 1.42 16.25
CA LYS A 195 16.56 2.71 16.96
C LYS A 195 15.54 3.71 16.41
N LEU A 196 14.83 3.37 15.34
CA LEU A 196 13.75 4.19 14.80
C LEU A 196 12.40 3.61 15.23
N GLU A 197 11.38 4.46 15.27
CA GLU A 197 9.98 4.05 15.45
C GLU A 197 9.02 4.94 14.67
N LEU A 198 7.87 4.36 14.34
CA LEU A 198 6.72 5.10 13.84
C LEU A 198 5.91 5.69 15.01
N VAL A 199 5.75 7.01 14.99
CA VAL A 199 4.82 7.77 15.84
C VAL A 199 3.67 8.30 14.99
N ILE A 200 2.45 8.21 15.52
CA ILE A 200 1.25 8.78 14.91
C ILE A 200 0.70 9.81 15.89
N TYR A 201 0.63 11.06 15.46
CA TYR A 201 0.13 12.17 16.25
C TYR A 201 -1.41 12.22 16.22
N GLU A 202 -2.02 12.89 17.21
CA GLU A 202 -3.49 12.98 17.34
C GLU A 202 -4.16 13.65 16.12
N ASN A 203 -3.45 14.53 15.43
CA ASN A 203 -3.91 15.20 14.21
C ASN A 203 -3.79 14.33 12.95
N GLY A 204 -3.32 13.08 13.07
CA GLY A 204 -3.14 12.14 11.97
C GLY A 204 -1.77 12.22 11.29
N ASP A 205 -0.92 13.18 11.68
CA ASP A 205 0.45 13.27 11.17
C ASP A 205 1.25 12.05 11.60
N LYS A 206 2.15 11.60 10.72
CA LYS A 206 3.03 10.46 10.98
C LYS A 206 4.46 10.95 11.07
N ALA A 207 5.24 10.27 11.91
CA ALA A 207 6.65 10.56 12.06
C ALA A 207 7.48 9.29 12.20
N ILE A 208 8.65 9.28 11.58
CA ILE A 208 9.72 8.36 11.95
C ILE A 208 10.65 9.13 12.86
N VAL A 209 10.83 8.66 14.08
CA VAL A 209 11.63 9.31 15.13
C VAL A 209 12.72 8.38 15.62
N ARG A 210 13.83 8.94 16.07
CA ARG A 210 14.90 8.22 16.77
C ARG A 210 14.55 8.06 18.26
N LYS A 211 14.69 6.84 18.77
CA LYS A 211 14.51 6.47 20.17
C LYS A 211 15.65 6.96 21.06
#